data_AF-A0A401RZ46-F1
#
_entry.id   AF-A0A401RZ46-F1
#
_cell.length_a   1.000
_cell.length_b   1.000
_cell.length_c   1.000
_cell.angle_alpha   90.00
_cell.angle_beta   90.00
_cell.angle_gamma   90.00
#
_symmetry.space_group_name_H-M   'P 1'
#
loop_
_entity.id
_entity.type
_entity.pdbx_description
1 polymer ?
#
loop_
_entity_poly.entity_id
_entity_poly.type
_entity_poly.pdbx_seq_one_letter_code
_entity_poly.pdbx_strand_id
1 'polypeptide(L)'
;MFYTIEICIGCGSLQVITQHPLFEGGLCDPCKDNFLETMFLYDQDGYQSFCTICCGGTKVLMCGNSGCKRCYCCECLDALVKPGAAKQAEAMEPWVCFMCCPVQSFGLLRKKKTWQLKLKQFFDQESDHVRIYAPVPTDKQNPIRVLSIFSNMTKDLQDIGILDRVHKANHETLTFLKDLDNVTRQNVEQKGPFDFVIGVCQQNSSVHHHSGRIIFQYYRILQYAKPKEADERPFFWIFVDPEILTQDDIKDASRFLECDPVIIHDFCESAVRLWSNIPSLKSKFAADMYDPAWENRSQNSGETCMKMVKQFLVPLKDYFKSYL
;
A
#
# COMPACT_ATOMS: atom_id res chain seq x y z
N MET A 1 19.38 12.78 28.87
CA MET A 1 19.27 13.67 27.69
C MET A 1 17.88 13.43 27.09
N PHE A 2 16.86 14.08 27.67
CA PHE A 2 15.43 13.87 27.37
C PHE A 2 14.82 15.23 27.01
N TYR A 3 14.61 15.59 25.73
CA TYR A 3 13.99 16.90 25.40
C TYR A 3 13.26 16.99 24.04
N THR A 4 12.73 15.89 23.48
CA THR A 4 11.98 15.98 22.20
C THR A 4 10.59 15.31 22.22
N ILE A 5 10.11 14.83 23.36
CA ILE A 5 8.76 14.24 23.46
C ILE A 5 7.69 15.33 23.73
N GLU A 6 8.07 16.56 24.07
CA GLU A 6 7.15 17.55 24.63
C GLU A 6 6.33 18.35 23.59
N ILE A 7 6.64 18.21 22.29
CA ILE A 7 5.95 18.97 21.22
C ILE A 7 5.57 18.03 20.07
N CYS A 8 4.35 18.21 19.56
CA CYS A 8 3.88 17.59 18.34
C CYS A 8 4.66 18.15 17.14
N ILE A 9 5.47 17.32 16.48
CA ILE A 9 6.25 17.78 15.33
C ILE A 9 5.40 17.93 14.05
N GLY A 10 4.15 17.43 14.07
CA GLY A 10 3.21 17.60 12.97
C GLY A 10 2.55 18.99 12.92
N CYS A 11 2.26 19.60 14.07
CA CYS A 11 1.52 20.87 14.15
C CYS A 11 2.02 21.89 15.20
N GLY A 12 3.01 21.53 16.03
CA GLY A 12 3.55 22.40 17.09
C GLY A 12 2.79 22.39 18.42
N SER A 13 1.72 21.60 18.56
CA SER A 13 0.97 21.48 19.82
C SER A 13 1.83 20.93 20.97
N LEU A 14 1.63 21.43 22.19
CA LEU A 14 2.26 20.90 23.41
C LEU A 14 1.49 19.71 24.02
N GLN A 15 0.28 19.42 23.53
CA GLN A 15 -0.55 18.32 24.01
C GLN A 15 -0.17 17.02 23.29
N VAL A 16 1.01 16.49 23.60
CA VAL A 16 1.50 15.22 23.04
C VAL A 16 0.89 14.04 23.78
N ILE A 17 0.38 13.07 23.01
CA ILE A 17 -0.20 11.83 23.56
C ILE A 17 0.64 10.59 23.24
N THR A 18 1.42 10.63 22.17
CA THR A 18 2.23 9.50 21.70
C THR A 18 3.46 10.02 20.94
N GLN A 19 4.40 9.14 20.62
CA GLN A 19 5.59 9.54 19.87
C GLN A 19 5.37 9.45 18.36
N HIS A 20 5.97 10.39 17.62
CA HIS A 20 6.02 10.27 16.17
C HIS A 20 6.76 8.99 15.75
N PRO A 21 6.22 8.14 14.86
CA PRO A 21 6.83 6.83 14.57
C PRO A 21 8.15 6.92 13.80
N LEU A 22 8.26 7.88 12.87
CA LEU A 22 9.42 8.02 11.96
C LEU A 22 10.57 8.88 12.49
N PHE A 23 10.27 9.99 13.17
CA PHE A 23 11.24 10.97 13.65
C PHE A 23 11.17 11.11 15.18
N GLU A 24 12.24 11.62 15.79
CA GLU A 24 12.23 11.99 17.21
C GLU A 24 11.32 13.21 17.41
N GLY A 25 10.25 13.05 18.20
CA GLY A 25 9.17 14.02 18.31
C GLY A 25 7.91 13.42 18.91
N GLY A 26 6.98 14.26 19.36
CA GLY A 26 5.64 13.86 19.75
C GLY A 26 4.62 13.93 18.62
N LEU A 27 3.44 13.35 18.85
CA LEU A 27 2.19 13.59 18.11
C LEU A 27 1.08 13.93 19.10
N CYS A 28 0.30 14.97 18.80
CA CYS A 28 -0.98 15.22 19.47
C CYS A 28 -2.08 14.34 18.86
N ASP A 29 -3.23 14.27 19.52
CA ASP A 29 -4.32 13.37 19.16
C ASP A 29 -4.83 13.55 17.71
N PRO A 30 -5.12 14.77 17.22
CA PRO A 30 -5.53 14.95 15.81
C PRO A 30 -4.44 14.57 14.79
N CYS A 31 -3.16 14.82 15.11
CA CYS A 31 -2.07 14.44 14.22
C CYS A 31 -1.83 12.93 14.21
N LYS A 32 -2.05 12.24 15.34
CA LYS A 32 -2.01 10.77 15.41
C LYS A 32 -3.10 10.17 14.52
N ASP A 33 -4.34 10.62 14.66
CA ASP A 33 -5.47 10.11 13.86
C ASP A 33 -5.24 10.35 12.36
N ASN A 34 -4.84 11.57 11.99
CA ASN A 34 -4.50 11.89 10.61
C ASN A 34 -3.35 11.03 10.07
N PHE A 35 -2.33 10.74 10.90
CA PHE A 35 -1.22 9.89 10.50
C PHE A 35 -1.66 8.45 10.22
N LEU A 36 -2.52 7.89 11.08
CA LEU A 36 -3.06 6.54 10.93
C LEU A 36 -3.88 6.41 9.64
N GLU A 37 -4.60 7.46 9.24
CA GLU A 37 -5.48 7.43 8.07
C GLU A 37 -4.76 7.70 6.75
N THR A 38 -3.72 8.52 6.74
CA THR A 38 -3.16 9.06 5.48
C THR A 38 -1.74 8.60 5.15
N MET A 39 -1.01 7.96 6.08
CA MET A 39 0.39 7.54 5.85
C MET A 39 0.57 6.62 4.63
N PHE A 40 -0.40 5.76 4.34
CA PHE A 40 -0.35 4.83 3.20
C PHE A 40 -1.23 5.27 2.02
N LEU A 41 -1.63 6.53 1.95
CA LEU A 41 -2.29 7.08 0.77
C LEU A 41 -1.25 7.57 -0.24
N TYR A 42 -1.49 7.23 -1.50
CA TYR A 42 -0.59 7.53 -2.61
C TYR A 42 -1.39 8.16 -3.75
N ASP A 43 -0.77 9.13 -4.40
CA ASP A 43 -1.32 9.79 -5.58
C ASP A 43 -1.04 8.96 -6.84
N GLN A 44 -1.63 9.41 -7.96
CA GLN A 44 -1.52 8.72 -9.26
C GLN A 44 -0.08 8.66 -9.79
N ASP A 45 0.79 9.58 -9.37
CA ASP A 45 2.22 9.60 -9.67
C ASP A 45 3.01 8.51 -8.92
N GLY A 46 2.37 7.83 -7.96
CA GLY A 46 2.92 6.76 -7.16
C GLY A 46 3.74 7.23 -5.94
N TYR A 47 3.71 8.51 -5.60
CA TYR A 47 4.25 9.07 -4.36
C TYR A 47 3.17 9.18 -3.30
N GLN A 48 3.58 9.30 -2.03
CA GLN A 48 2.65 9.56 -0.93
C GLN A 48 1.90 10.86 -1.16
N SER A 49 0.57 10.83 -0.97
CA SER A 49 -0.31 11.98 -1.17
C SER A 49 0.00 13.13 -0.20
N PHE A 50 0.56 12.81 0.97
CA PHE A 50 0.80 13.76 2.03
C PHE A 50 2.25 13.74 2.53
N CYS A 51 2.60 14.79 3.26
CA CYS A 51 3.90 14.90 3.92
C CYS A 51 4.15 13.73 4.88
N THR A 52 5.34 13.14 4.80
CA THR A 52 5.82 12.03 5.66
C THR A 52 5.88 12.40 7.15
N ILE A 53 5.93 13.70 7.48
CA ILE A 53 6.05 14.20 8.87
C ILE A 53 4.66 14.55 9.43
N CYS A 54 3.94 15.46 8.78
CA CYS A 54 2.69 15.98 9.33
C CYS A 54 1.44 15.34 8.75
N CYS A 55 1.57 14.49 7.73
CA CYS A 55 0.44 13.90 7.01
C CYS A 55 -0.52 14.95 6.43
N GLY A 56 0.01 16.13 6.09
CA GLY A 56 -0.71 17.21 5.42
C GLY A 56 0.20 17.93 4.42
N GLY A 57 0.02 19.25 4.31
CA GLY A 57 0.78 20.12 3.42
C GLY A 57 0.13 20.22 2.03
N THR A 58 0.02 21.43 1.50
CA THR A 58 -0.56 21.70 0.17
C THR A 58 0.48 21.60 -0.94
N LYS A 59 1.75 21.86 -0.63
CA LYS A 59 2.89 21.73 -1.54
C LYS A 59 3.91 20.80 -0.92
N VAL A 60 4.26 19.74 -1.63
CA VAL A 60 5.23 18.74 -1.17
C VAL A 60 6.40 18.59 -2.14
N LEU A 61 7.56 18.23 -1.60
CA LEU A 61 8.76 17.86 -2.32
C LEU A 61 8.90 16.34 -2.34
N MET A 62 9.03 15.78 -3.54
CA MET A 62 9.20 14.35 -3.78
C MET A 62 10.68 13.96 -3.66
N CYS A 63 10.95 12.83 -3.02
CA CYS A 63 12.30 12.27 -2.99
C CYS A 63 12.72 11.77 -4.38
N GLY A 64 13.86 12.23 -4.89
CA GLY A 64 14.43 11.77 -6.17
C GLY A 64 15.16 10.42 -6.12
N ASN A 65 15.08 9.69 -5.01
CA ASN A 65 15.63 8.34 -4.93
C ASN A 65 14.61 7.35 -5.52
N SER A 66 14.98 6.60 -6.56
CA SER A 66 14.04 5.81 -7.38
C SER A 66 13.14 4.86 -6.58
N GLY A 67 13.70 4.22 -5.54
CA GLY A 67 12.97 3.31 -4.65
C GLY A 67 12.25 3.98 -3.47
N CYS A 68 12.23 5.30 -3.39
CA CYS A 68 11.57 6.04 -2.32
C CYS A 68 10.35 6.79 -2.85
N LYS A 69 9.21 6.63 -2.20
CA LYS A 69 7.94 7.27 -2.58
C LYS A 69 7.49 8.34 -1.59
N ARG A 70 8.43 8.87 -0.79
CA ARG A 70 8.16 9.80 0.31
C ARG A 70 8.15 11.26 -0.15
N CYS A 71 7.22 12.00 0.43
CA CYS A 71 7.01 13.43 0.19
C CYS A 71 7.14 14.23 1.47
N TYR A 72 7.57 15.49 1.37
CA TYR A 72 7.71 16.39 2.53
C TYR A 72 7.20 17.79 2.19
N CYS A 73 6.34 18.37 3.03
CA CYS A 73 5.84 19.71 2.80
C CYS A 73 6.91 20.78 3.13
N CYS A 74 6.83 21.90 2.42
CA CYS A 74 7.78 23.00 2.57
C CYS A 74 7.79 23.55 4.02
N GLU A 75 6.62 23.62 4.66
CA GLU A 75 6.48 24.13 6.03
C GLU A 75 7.25 23.26 7.03
N CYS A 76 7.18 21.93 6.92
CA CYS A 76 7.92 21.02 7.79
C CYS A 76 9.44 21.18 7.61
N LEU A 77 9.92 21.35 6.37
CA LEU A 77 11.34 21.58 6.12
C LEU A 77 11.81 22.88 6.77
N ASP A 78 11.08 23.97 6.52
CA ASP A 78 11.49 25.29 7.01
C ASP A 78 11.38 25.40 8.55
N ALA A 79 10.39 24.73 9.16
CA ALA A 79 10.21 24.72 10.61
C ALA A 79 11.17 23.78 11.36
N LEU A 80 11.41 22.56 10.85
CA LEU A 80 12.13 21.52 11.59
C LEU A 80 13.60 21.39 11.19
N VAL A 81 13.97 21.78 9.96
CA VAL A 81 15.36 21.70 9.49
C VAL A 81 16.06 23.04 9.66
N LYS A 82 15.61 24.07 8.94
CA LYS A 82 16.02 25.48 9.09
C LYS A 82 15.19 26.35 8.14
N PRO A 83 15.00 27.64 8.45
CA PRO A 83 14.37 28.57 7.51
C PRO A 83 15.06 28.56 6.14
N GLY A 84 14.28 28.39 5.06
CA GLY A 84 14.78 28.32 3.69
C GLY A 84 15.32 26.94 3.27
N ALA A 85 15.17 25.90 4.09
CA ALA A 85 15.50 24.53 3.73
C ALA A 85 14.67 24.03 2.54
N ALA A 86 13.40 24.43 2.43
CA ALA A 86 12.54 24.05 1.31
C ALA A 86 13.10 24.55 -0.03
N LYS A 87 13.47 25.84 -0.11
CA LYS A 87 14.09 26.43 -1.32
C LYS A 87 15.42 25.77 -1.68
N GLN A 88 16.21 25.38 -0.68
CA GLN A 88 17.46 24.66 -0.90
C GLN A 88 17.21 23.26 -1.47
N ALA A 89 16.19 22.55 -0.96
CA ALA A 89 15.80 21.25 -1.47
C ALA A 89 15.22 21.33 -2.90
N GLU A 90 14.41 22.34 -3.20
CA GLU A 90 13.88 22.60 -4.56
C GLU A 90 14.98 22.85 -5.58
N ALA A 91 16.08 23.47 -5.17
CA ALA A 91 17.22 23.74 -6.05
C ALA A 91 18.15 22.52 -6.26
N MET A 92 17.90 21.39 -5.60
CA MET A 92 18.69 20.16 -5.73
C MET A 92 18.05 19.19 -6.72
N GLU A 93 18.84 18.72 -7.69
CA GLU A 93 18.38 17.74 -8.69
C GLU A 93 19.39 16.59 -8.82
N PRO A 94 19.12 15.38 -8.27
CA PRO A 94 17.95 15.01 -7.46
C PRO A 94 18.09 15.37 -5.97
N TRP A 95 16.99 15.81 -5.35
CA TRP A 95 16.91 15.91 -3.88
C TRP A 95 16.65 14.55 -3.23
N VAL A 96 17.45 14.19 -2.21
CA VAL A 96 17.30 12.93 -1.46
C VAL A 96 16.77 13.22 -0.06
N CYS A 97 15.63 12.60 0.29
CA CYS A 97 14.96 12.89 1.55
C CYS A 97 15.69 12.37 2.80
N PHE A 98 15.25 12.84 3.96
CA PHE A 98 15.83 12.52 5.27
C PHE A 98 15.79 11.04 5.64
N MET A 99 14.83 10.29 5.09
CA MET A 99 14.71 8.85 5.33
C MET A 99 15.74 8.04 4.53
N CYS A 100 16.08 8.50 3.32
CA CYS A 100 17.08 7.87 2.45
C CYS A 100 18.51 8.32 2.75
N CYS A 101 18.70 9.53 3.30
CA CYS A 101 20.04 10.00 3.63
C CYS A 101 20.66 9.18 4.78
N PRO A 102 21.96 8.84 4.74
CA PRO A 102 22.64 8.19 5.86
C PRO A 102 22.74 9.08 7.10
N VAL A 103 22.73 10.41 6.90
CA VAL A 103 22.74 11.39 7.98
C VAL A 103 21.44 11.28 8.80
N GLN A 104 21.58 11.18 10.12
CA GLN A 104 20.44 10.94 11.02
C GLN A 104 19.76 12.22 11.50
N SER A 105 20.35 13.39 11.28
CA SER A 105 19.89 14.64 11.88
C SER A 105 20.08 15.83 10.95
N PHE A 106 19.02 16.61 10.80
CA PHE A 106 18.94 17.80 9.98
C PHE A 106 18.23 18.89 10.79
N GLY A 107 19.01 19.81 11.37
CA GLY A 107 18.46 20.78 12.33
C GLY A 107 17.86 20.08 13.54
N LEU A 108 16.56 20.32 13.79
CA LEU A 108 15.79 19.67 14.84
C LEU A 108 15.23 18.30 14.41
N LEU A 109 15.11 18.07 13.10
CA LEU A 109 14.58 16.81 12.58
C LEU A 109 15.60 15.67 12.74
N ARG A 110 15.23 14.63 13.50
CA ARG A 110 16.08 13.45 13.70
C ARG A 110 15.35 12.17 13.35
N LYS A 111 15.93 11.37 12.45
CA LYS A 111 15.38 10.08 12.03
C LYS A 111 15.59 9.02 13.11
N LYS A 112 14.54 8.26 13.44
CA LYS A 112 14.64 7.11 14.35
C LYS A 112 15.42 5.97 13.67
N LYS A 113 16.43 5.41 14.34
CA LYS A 113 17.28 4.33 13.79
C LYS A 113 16.49 3.08 13.37
N THR A 114 15.44 2.74 14.12
CA THR A 114 14.57 1.58 13.91
C THR A 114 13.14 2.00 13.55
N TRP A 115 13.00 3.05 12.75
CA TRP A 115 11.70 3.65 12.44
C TRP A 115 10.70 2.66 11.83
N GLN A 116 11.14 1.64 11.08
CA GLN A 116 10.26 0.64 10.47
C GLN A 116 9.53 -0.19 11.53
N LEU A 117 10.26 -0.66 12.54
CA LEU A 117 9.71 -1.40 13.67
C LEU A 117 8.84 -0.49 14.54
N LYS A 118 9.26 0.75 14.78
CA LYS A 118 8.49 1.73 15.54
C LYS A 118 7.19 2.12 14.83
N LEU A 119 7.20 2.21 13.51
CA LEU A 119 6.00 2.45 12.70
C LEU A 119 5.03 1.28 12.84
N LYS A 120 5.52 0.03 12.72
CA LYS A 120 4.69 -1.15 12.97
C LYS A 120 4.08 -1.13 14.38
N GLN A 121 4.90 -0.91 15.40
CA GLN A 121 4.45 -0.84 16.79
C GLN A 121 3.39 0.25 17.01
N PHE A 122 3.57 1.42 16.37
CA PHE A 122 2.61 2.51 16.43
C PHE A 122 1.25 2.09 15.86
N PHE A 123 1.20 1.47 14.68
CA PHE A 123 -0.06 0.97 14.12
C PHE A 123 -0.67 -0.17 14.96
N ASP A 124 0.16 -1.09 15.47
CA ASP A 124 -0.32 -2.20 16.31
C ASP A 124 -0.91 -1.70 17.66
N GLN A 125 -0.48 -0.52 18.15
CA GLN A 125 -0.93 0.07 19.41
C GLN A 125 -2.09 1.03 19.25
N GLU A 126 -2.06 1.85 18.18
CA GLU A 126 -2.94 3.00 18.03
C GLU A 126 -4.06 2.77 17.00
N SER A 127 -4.02 1.68 16.21
CA SER A 127 -5.05 1.34 15.21
C SER A 127 -5.81 0.07 15.55
N ASP A 128 -7.13 0.16 15.57
CA ASP A 128 -8.01 -1.01 15.72
C ASP A 128 -8.32 -1.72 14.38
N HIS A 129 -8.03 -1.06 13.26
CA HIS A 129 -8.52 -1.48 11.94
C HIS A 129 -7.41 -1.78 10.93
N VAL A 130 -6.24 -1.16 11.07
CA VAL A 130 -5.13 -1.28 10.12
C VAL A 130 -3.97 -1.99 10.78
N ARG A 131 -3.69 -3.20 10.30
CA ARG A 131 -2.48 -3.95 10.69
C ARG A 131 -1.47 -3.86 9.57
N ILE A 132 -0.21 -3.59 9.94
CA ILE A 132 0.88 -3.47 8.98
C ILE A 132 2.03 -4.41 9.33
N TYR A 133 2.79 -4.78 8.30
CA TYR A 133 4.14 -5.31 8.48
C TYR A 133 5.12 -4.14 8.66
N ALA A 134 6.30 -4.41 9.20
CA ALA A 134 7.35 -3.40 9.21
C ALA A 134 7.82 -3.16 7.76
N PRO A 135 7.85 -1.90 7.27
CA PRO A 135 8.38 -1.61 5.94
C PRO A 135 9.81 -2.13 5.77
N VAL A 136 10.18 -2.51 4.55
CA VAL A 136 11.50 -3.07 4.26
C VAL A 136 12.38 -1.97 3.66
N PRO A 137 13.60 -1.73 4.20
CA PRO A 137 14.55 -0.80 3.60
C PRO A 137 14.79 -1.08 2.12
N THR A 138 14.83 -0.04 1.28
CA THR A 138 14.96 -0.15 -0.18
C THR A 138 16.13 -1.04 -0.63
N ASP A 139 17.25 -1.03 0.09
CA ASP A 139 18.44 -1.85 -0.16
C ASP A 139 18.25 -3.35 0.14
N LYS A 140 17.23 -3.71 0.93
CA LYS A 140 16.90 -5.08 1.35
C LYS A 140 15.64 -5.63 0.72
N GLN A 141 14.96 -4.84 -0.11
CA GLN A 141 13.73 -5.25 -0.77
C GLN A 141 14.02 -6.31 -1.84
N ASN A 142 13.33 -7.44 -1.74
CA ASN A 142 13.37 -8.50 -2.74
C ASN A 142 12.26 -8.30 -3.79
N PRO A 143 12.38 -8.89 -4.99
CA PRO A 143 11.29 -9.01 -5.94
C PRO A 143 10.08 -9.72 -5.30
N ILE A 144 8.88 -9.21 -5.54
CA ILE A 144 7.64 -9.79 -5.03
C ILE A 144 7.32 -11.12 -5.73
N ARG A 145 6.88 -12.13 -4.97
CA ARG A 145 6.38 -13.40 -5.51
C ARG A 145 4.85 -13.42 -5.44
N VAL A 146 4.21 -13.53 -6.59
CA VAL A 146 2.77 -13.34 -6.79
C VAL A 146 2.10 -14.65 -7.15
N LEU A 147 1.00 -14.97 -6.49
CA LEU A 147 0.05 -15.98 -6.90
C LEU A 147 -1.18 -15.30 -7.49
N SER A 148 -1.47 -15.57 -8.76
CA SER A 148 -2.61 -15.01 -9.48
C SER A 148 -3.70 -16.07 -9.65
N ILE A 149 -4.94 -15.71 -9.29
CA ILE A 149 -6.11 -16.59 -9.29
C ILE A 149 -7.18 -15.97 -10.20
N PHE A 150 -7.92 -16.82 -10.95
CA PHE A 150 -8.99 -16.48 -11.92
C PHE A 150 -8.51 -15.79 -13.20
N SER A 151 -7.61 -14.83 -13.09
CA SER A 151 -7.06 -14.06 -14.20
C SER A 151 -5.52 -14.05 -14.16
N ASN A 152 -4.88 -13.94 -15.33
CA ASN A 152 -3.43 -13.78 -15.41
C ASN A 152 -3.07 -12.30 -15.33
N MET A 153 -2.57 -11.86 -14.17
CA MET A 153 -2.27 -10.45 -13.89
C MET A 153 -0.84 -10.02 -14.26
N THR A 154 -0.10 -10.83 -15.03
CA THR A 154 1.31 -10.53 -15.37
C THR A 154 1.47 -9.16 -16.00
N LYS A 155 0.71 -8.86 -17.06
CA LYS A 155 0.84 -7.61 -17.81
C LYS A 155 0.42 -6.41 -16.96
N ASP A 156 -0.71 -6.51 -16.27
CA ASP A 156 -1.20 -5.41 -15.44
C ASP A 156 -0.23 -5.06 -14.31
N LEU A 157 0.35 -6.06 -13.64
CA LEU A 157 1.33 -5.84 -12.57
C LEU A 157 2.70 -5.35 -13.10
N GLN A 158 3.05 -5.68 -14.34
CA GLN A 158 4.20 -5.11 -15.05
C GLN A 158 3.95 -3.64 -15.43
N ASP A 159 2.73 -3.28 -15.84
CA ASP A 159 2.37 -1.93 -16.26
C ASP A 159 2.40 -0.92 -15.10
N ILE A 160 2.24 -1.40 -13.87
CA ILE A 160 2.34 -0.61 -12.64
C ILE A 160 3.70 -0.79 -11.92
N GLY A 161 4.62 -1.54 -12.55
CA GLY A 161 5.99 -1.85 -12.11
C GLY A 161 6.10 -2.52 -10.75
N ILE A 162 5.13 -3.35 -10.39
CA ILE A 162 5.25 -4.32 -9.30
C ILE A 162 6.07 -5.53 -9.76
N LEU A 163 5.90 -5.94 -11.02
CA LEU A 163 6.70 -6.98 -11.66
C LEU A 163 7.69 -6.38 -12.67
N ASP A 164 8.85 -7.02 -12.81
CA ASP A 164 9.83 -6.66 -13.82
C ASP A 164 9.36 -7.06 -15.23
N ARG A 165 9.60 -6.19 -16.22
CA ARG A 165 9.36 -6.47 -17.65
C ARG A 165 10.54 -7.16 -18.34
N VAL A 166 11.76 -6.99 -17.81
CA VAL A 166 13.02 -7.30 -18.48
C VAL A 166 13.62 -8.63 -18.01
N HIS A 167 13.50 -8.97 -16.73
CA HIS A 167 14.02 -10.23 -16.19
C HIS A 167 13.06 -11.40 -16.42
N LYS A 168 13.12 -12.01 -17.61
CA LYS A 168 12.60 -13.37 -17.87
C LYS A 168 13.52 -14.47 -17.31
N ALA A 169 14.71 -14.11 -16.82
CA ALA A 169 15.74 -15.06 -16.44
C ALA A 169 15.69 -15.36 -14.93
N ASN A 170 15.07 -16.51 -14.62
CA ASN A 170 15.37 -17.44 -13.53
C ASN A 170 14.35 -17.62 -12.39
N HIS A 171 13.33 -16.77 -12.22
CA HIS A 171 12.19 -17.10 -11.37
C HIS A 171 10.92 -16.45 -11.92
N GLU A 172 9.90 -17.25 -12.26
CA GLU A 172 8.56 -16.71 -12.53
C GLU A 172 8.05 -16.07 -11.24
N THR A 173 8.25 -14.76 -11.12
CA THR A 173 7.78 -13.96 -9.98
C THR A 173 6.27 -13.99 -9.87
N LEU A 174 5.55 -14.39 -10.92
CA LEU A 174 4.11 -14.65 -10.88
C LEU A 174 3.79 -16.08 -11.30
N THR A 175 3.03 -16.78 -10.46
CA THR A 175 2.40 -18.05 -10.78
C THR A 175 0.91 -17.84 -11.02
N PHE A 176 0.40 -18.19 -12.21
CA PHE A 176 -1.04 -18.17 -12.51
C PHE A 176 -1.65 -19.57 -12.40
N LEU A 177 -2.68 -19.72 -11.56
CA LEU A 177 -3.40 -20.99 -11.41
C LEU A 177 -4.53 -21.10 -12.44
N LYS A 178 -4.41 -22.07 -13.34
CA LYS A 178 -5.40 -22.35 -14.39
C LYS A 178 -6.51 -23.28 -13.94
N ASP A 179 -6.17 -24.34 -13.21
CA ASP A 179 -7.13 -25.31 -12.65
C ASP A 179 -7.29 -25.04 -11.16
N LEU A 180 -8.48 -24.58 -10.78
CA LEU A 180 -8.83 -24.24 -9.40
C LEU A 180 -9.59 -25.36 -8.69
N ASP A 181 -10.14 -26.33 -9.41
CA ASP A 181 -10.97 -27.37 -8.80
C ASP A 181 -10.10 -28.45 -8.17
N ASN A 182 -9.05 -28.88 -8.89
CA ASN A 182 -8.16 -29.98 -8.48
C ASN A 182 -6.91 -29.52 -7.72
N VAL A 183 -6.71 -28.21 -7.53
CA VAL A 183 -5.51 -27.70 -6.86
C VAL A 183 -5.48 -28.14 -5.39
N THR A 184 -4.39 -28.79 -5.00
CA THR A 184 -4.16 -29.22 -3.61
C THR A 184 -3.21 -28.28 -2.89
N ARG A 185 -3.19 -28.35 -1.54
CA ARG A 185 -2.23 -27.62 -0.70
C ARG A 185 -0.78 -27.87 -1.14
N GLN A 186 -0.42 -29.14 -1.38
CA GLN A 186 0.92 -29.52 -1.81
C GLN A 186 1.31 -28.86 -3.13
N ASN A 187 0.38 -28.72 -4.09
CA ASN A 187 0.67 -28.07 -5.36
C ASN A 187 1.00 -26.57 -5.19
N VAL A 188 0.29 -25.88 -4.30
CA VAL A 188 0.54 -24.46 -4.00
C VAL A 188 1.85 -24.28 -3.24
N GLU A 189 2.09 -25.09 -2.21
CA GLU A 189 3.31 -25.05 -1.40
C GLU A 189 4.57 -25.36 -2.23
N GLN A 190 4.49 -26.27 -3.21
CA GLN A 190 5.60 -26.59 -4.12
C GLN A 190 5.94 -25.47 -5.11
N LYS A 191 4.95 -24.63 -5.48
CA LYS A 191 5.14 -23.48 -6.36
C LYS A 191 5.57 -22.23 -5.60
N GLY A 192 5.31 -22.21 -4.29
CA GLY A 192 5.64 -21.13 -3.37
C GLY A 192 7.03 -21.25 -2.75
N PRO A 193 7.47 -20.22 -1.99
CA PRO A 193 6.61 -19.32 -1.23
C PRO A 193 6.09 -18.11 -2.03
N PHE A 194 4.93 -17.56 -1.64
CA PHE A 194 4.31 -16.38 -2.24
C PHE A 194 4.20 -15.23 -1.25
N ASP A 195 4.49 -14.00 -1.66
CA ASP A 195 4.38 -12.77 -0.87
C ASP A 195 3.06 -12.03 -1.12
N PHE A 196 2.44 -12.24 -2.27
CA PHE A 196 1.20 -11.59 -2.65
C PHE A 196 0.24 -12.53 -3.38
N VAL A 197 -1.03 -12.55 -2.96
CA VAL A 197 -2.09 -13.32 -3.64
C VAL A 197 -3.14 -12.38 -4.22
N ILE A 198 -3.32 -12.40 -5.54
CA ILE A 198 -4.30 -11.58 -6.25
C ILE A 198 -5.35 -12.46 -6.91
N GLY A 199 -6.62 -12.21 -6.62
CA GLY A 199 -7.75 -12.87 -7.28
C GLY A 199 -8.66 -11.82 -7.89
N VAL A 200 -8.74 -11.76 -9.22
CA VAL A 200 -9.64 -10.83 -9.93
C VAL A 200 -10.70 -11.64 -10.66
N CYS A 201 -11.95 -11.49 -10.22
CA CYS A 201 -13.07 -12.24 -10.81
C CYS A 201 -13.26 -11.87 -12.29
N GLN A 202 -13.66 -12.83 -13.12
CA GLN A 202 -13.92 -12.63 -14.55
C GLN A 202 -15.30 -13.14 -14.96
N GLN A 203 -16.00 -12.35 -15.79
CA GLN A 203 -17.35 -12.64 -16.30
C GLN A 203 -17.43 -13.81 -17.31
N ASN A 204 -16.29 -14.35 -17.77
CA ASN A 204 -16.24 -15.39 -18.82
C ASN A 204 -15.58 -16.70 -18.36
N SER A 205 -15.32 -16.87 -17.05
CA SER A 205 -14.72 -18.11 -16.56
C SER A 205 -15.77 -19.22 -16.58
N SER A 206 -15.49 -20.39 -17.14
CA SER A 206 -16.38 -21.56 -17.20
C SER A 206 -16.89 -22.10 -15.83
N VAL A 207 -16.65 -21.35 -14.75
CA VAL A 207 -17.07 -21.51 -13.36
C VAL A 207 -18.53 -21.06 -13.10
N HIS A 208 -19.21 -20.49 -14.11
CA HIS A 208 -20.53 -19.85 -14.00
C HIS A 208 -21.73 -20.71 -13.54
N HIS A 209 -21.55 -21.98 -13.19
CA HIS A 209 -22.68 -22.71 -12.61
C HIS A 209 -22.93 -22.40 -11.13
N HIS A 210 -22.00 -21.79 -10.39
CA HIS A 210 -22.24 -21.41 -8.98
C HIS A 210 -21.36 -20.22 -8.55
N SER A 211 -21.86 -18.98 -8.57
CA SER A 211 -21.15 -17.77 -8.11
C SER A 211 -20.57 -17.91 -6.70
N GLY A 212 -21.28 -18.62 -5.81
CA GLY A 212 -20.82 -18.92 -4.45
C GLY A 212 -19.53 -19.72 -4.38
N ARG A 213 -19.10 -20.44 -5.43
CA ARG A 213 -17.82 -21.18 -5.41
C ARG A 213 -16.60 -20.27 -5.51
N ILE A 214 -16.71 -19.08 -6.11
CA ILE A 214 -15.55 -18.22 -6.42
C ILE A 214 -14.83 -17.84 -5.12
N ILE A 215 -15.57 -17.34 -4.14
CA ILE A 215 -15.00 -16.91 -2.88
C ILE A 215 -14.37 -18.06 -2.09
N PHE A 216 -15.03 -19.23 -2.06
CA PHE A 216 -14.49 -20.40 -1.37
C PHE A 216 -13.23 -20.92 -2.03
N GLN A 217 -13.14 -20.89 -3.36
CA GLN A 217 -11.93 -21.27 -4.09
C GLN A 217 -10.78 -20.31 -3.81
N TYR A 218 -11.05 -19.00 -3.85
CA TYR A 218 -10.05 -17.99 -3.50
C TYR A 218 -9.55 -18.19 -2.07
N TYR A 219 -10.47 -18.27 -1.10
CA TYR A 219 -10.13 -18.43 0.31
C TYR A 219 -9.33 -19.71 0.56
N ARG A 220 -9.75 -20.84 -0.01
CA ARG A 220 -9.03 -22.12 0.10
C ARG A 220 -7.58 -22.00 -0.36
N ILE A 221 -7.35 -21.42 -1.53
CA ILE A 221 -6.00 -21.25 -2.10
C ILE A 221 -5.19 -20.24 -1.29
N LEU A 222 -5.82 -19.14 -0.84
CA LEU A 222 -5.20 -18.16 0.04
C LEU A 222 -4.65 -18.83 1.31
N GLN A 223 -5.40 -19.74 1.94
CA GLN A 223 -4.93 -20.50 3.10
C GLN A 223 -3.77 -21.47 2.79
N TYR A 224 -3.62 -21.91 1.54
CA TYR A 224 -2.47 -22.74 1.13
C TYR A 224 -1.22 -21.89 0.86
N ALA A 225 -1.39 -20.66 0.37
CA ALA A 225 -0.30 -19.74 0.07
C ALA A 225 0.20 -18.96 1.30
N LYS A 226 -0.64 -18.82 2.34
CA LYS A 226 -0.33 -18.09 3.56
C LYS A 226 0.94 -18.64 4.23
N PRO A 227 1.91 -17.78 4.62
CA PRO A 227 3.07 -18.20 5.38
C PRO A 227 2.66 -18.89 6.68
N LYS A 228 3.53 -19.76 7.18
CA LYS A 228 3.38 -20.38 8.50
C LYS A 228 3.49 -19.29 9.58
N GLU A 229 2.85 -19.50 10.73
CA GLU A 229 2.80 -18.47 11.80
C GLU A 229 4.17 -17.97 12.28
N ALA A 230 5.22 -18.81 12.22
CA ALA A 230 6.57 -18.43 12.58
C ALA A 230 7.31 -17.58 11.52
N ASP A 231 6.73 -17.43 10.32
CA ASP A 231 7.30 -16.67 9.21
C ASP A 231 6.71 -15.25 9.19
N GLU A 232 7.45 -14.30 9.76
CA GLU A 232 7.05 -12.88 9.88
C GLU A 232 7.23 -12.06 8.59
N ARG A 233 7.51 -12.71 7.45
CA ARG A 233 7.68 -11.97 6.19
C ARG A 233 6.40 -11.24 5.79
N PRO A 234 6.50 -10.05 5.15
CA PRO A 234 5.34 -9.37 4.62
C PRO A 234 4.56 -10.27 3.64
N PHE A 235 3.28 -10.48 3.93
CA PHE A 235 2.38 -11.25 3.11
C PHE A 235 1.05 -10.52 2.91
N PHE A 236 0.72 -10.26 1.65
CA PHE A 236 -0.45 -9.49 1.25
C PHE A 236 -1.39 -10.32 0.38
N TRP A 237 -2.65 -9.92 0.37
CA TRP A 237 -3.64 -10.51 -0.51
C TRP A 237 -4.69 -9.48 -0.90
N ILE A 238 -5.24 -9.62 -2.10
CA ILE A 238 -6.37 -8.83 -2.56
C ILE A 238 -7.33 -9.70 -3.36
N PHE A 239 -8.61 -9.52 -3.11
CA PHE A 239 -9.71 -10.10 -3.87
C PHE A 239 -10.53 -8.98 -4.49
N VAL A 240 -10.76 -9.07 -5.79
CA VAL A 240 -11.35 -8.03 -6.62
C VAL A 240 -12.59 -8.58 -7.31
N ASP A 241 -13.71 -7.93 -7.07
CA ASP A 241 -15.02 -8.24 -7.66
C ASP A 241 -15.51 -7.05 -8.51
N PRO A 242 -15.48 -7.15 -9.86
CA PRO A 242 -16.08 -6.18 -10.76
C PRO A 242 -17.58 -6.45 -10.90
N GLU A 243 -18.30 -6.46 -9.77
CA GLU A 243 -19.75 -6.66 -9.65
C GLU A 243 -20.28 -8.00 -10.19
N ILE A 244 -19.52 -9.07 -10.00
CA ILE A 244 -19.90 -10.44 -10.36
C ILE A 244 -20.60 -11.14 -9.20
N LEU A 245 -20.22 -10.84 -7.96
CA LEU A 245 -20.77 -11.49 -6.77
C LEU A 245 -22.20 -11.04 -6.46
N THR A 246 -23.04 -12.01 -6.03
CA THR A 246 -24.38 -11.72 -5.51
C THR A 246 -24.32 -11.15 -4.09
N GLN A 247 -25.44 -10.64 -3.58
CA GLN A 247 -25.51 -10.10 -2.20
C GLN A 247 -25.16 -11.13 -1.12
N ASP A 248 -25.49 -12.41 -1.33
CA ASP A 248 -25.13 -13.45 -0.37
C ASP A 248 -23.65 -13.83 -0.50
N ASP A 249 -23.11 -13.86 -1.72
CA ASP A 249 -21.66 -14.06 -1.95
C ASP A 249 -20.82 -12.95 -1.30
N ILE A 250 -21.30 -11.69 -1.30
CA ILE A 250 -20.64 -10.55 -0.64
C ILE A 250 -20.61 -10.73 0.88
N LYS A 251 -21.71 -11.20 1.48
CA LYS A 251 -21.75 -11.49 2.93
C LYS A 251 -20.79 -12.63 3.28
N ASP A 252 -20.78 -13.68 2.47
CA ASP A 252 -19.86 -14.79 2.65
C ASP A 252 -18.40 -14.35 2.48
N ALA A 253 -18.10 -13.55 1.45
CA ALA A 253 -16.76 -12.97 1.26
C ALA A 253 -16.31 -12.17 2.47
N SER A 254 -17.17 -11.29 2.99
CA SER A 254 -16.83 -10.45 4.14
C SER A 254 -16.60 -11.27 5.40
N ARG A 255 -17.38 -12.34 5.59
CA ARG A 255 -17.22 -13.28 6.71
C ARG A 255 -15.94 -14.10 6.61
N PHE A 256 -15.62 -14.65 5.44
CA PHE A 256 -14.45 -15.52 5.25
C PHE A 256 -13.14 -14.73 5.19
N LEU A 257 -13.17 -13.52 4.64
CA LEU A 257 -12.00 -12.65 4.55
C LEU A 257 -11.83 -11.74 5.78
N GLU A 258 -12.78 -11.82 6.73
CA GLU A 258 -12.79 -11.08 8.00
C GLU A 258 -12.69 -9.55 7.80
N CYS A 259 -13.26 -9.04 6.71
CA CYS A 259 -13.37 -7.62 6.43
C CYS A 259 -14.50 -7.29 5.48
N ASP A 260 -15.10 -6.11 5.62
CA ASP A 260 -16.07 -5.60 4.66
C ASP A 260 -15.40 -5.12 3.36
N PRO A 261 -16.10 -5.18 2.22
CA PRO A 261 -15.58 -4.67 0.97
C PRO A 261 -15.42 -3.16 1.02
N VAL A 262 -14.38 -2.69 0.34
CA VAL A 262 -14.27 -1.30 -0.08
C VAL A 262 -14.78 -1.20 -1.51
N ILE A 263 -15.74 -0.31 -1.73
CA ILE A 263 -16.39 -0.10 -3.02
C ILE A 263 -15.76 1.13 -3.67
N ILE A 264 -15.27 0.95 -4.89
CA ILE A 264 -14.74 2.04 -5.73
C ILE A 264 -15.71 2.23 -6.88
N HIS A 265 -16.18 3.44 -7.07
CA HIS A 265 -17.03 3.78 -8.20
C HIS A 265 -16.19 4.38 -9.33
N ASP A 266 -16.45 3.91 -10.55
CA ASP A 266 -16.05 4.60 -11.76
C ASP A 266 -17.21 5.50 -12.25
N PHE A 267 -16.90 6.43 -13.12
CA PHE A 267 -17.83 7.42 -13.65
C PHE A 267 -18.88 6.83 -14.58
N CYS A 268 -18.62 5.64 -15.13
CA CYS A 268 -19.54 4.91 -15.99
C CYS A 268 -20.57 4.06 -15.21
N GLU A 269 -20.85 4.41 -13.95
CA GLU A 269 -21.71 3.65 -13.01
C GLU A 269 -21.23 2.23 -12.67
N SER A 270 -20.08 1.78 -13.19
CA SER A 270 -19.47 0.52 -12.78
C SER A 270 -18.77 0.67 -11.44
N ALA A 271 -18.94 -0.30 -10.56
CA ALA A 271 -18.22 -0.37 -9.30
C ALA A 271 -17.21 -1.54 -9.28
N VAL A 272 -16.22 -1.43 -8.42
CA VAL A 272 -15.31 -2.54 -8.09
C VAL A 272 -15.29 -2.69 -6.58
N ARG A 273 -15.52 -3.91 -6.10
CA ARG A 273 -15.43 -4.25 -4.69
C ARG A 273 -14.11 -4.91 -4.39
N LEU A 274 -13.46 -4.48 -3.32
CA LEU A 274 -12.13 -4.93 -2.91
C LEU A 274 -12.15 -5.43 -1.48
N TRP A 275 -11.50 -6.58 -1.26
CA TRP A 275 -11.12 -7.07 0.05
C TRP A 275 -9.61 -7.26 0.08
N SER A 276 -8.95 -6.77 1.13
CA SER A 276 -7.50 -6.87 1.23
C SER A 276 -7.01 -6.65 2.65
N ASN A 277 -5.78 -7.09 2.91
CA ASN A 277 -4.97 -6.68 4.07
C ASN A 277 -3.94 -5.58 3.74
N ILE A 278 -4.00 -4.95 2.56
CA ILE A 278 -3.11 -3.83 2.22
C ILE A 278 -3.53 -2.58 3.04
N PRO A 279 -2.60 -1.89 3.70
CA PRO A 279 -2.93 -0.87 4.71
C PRO A 279 -3.80 0.31 4.24
N SER A 280 -3.74 0.66 2.95
CA SER A 280 -4.43 1.85 2.42
C SER A 280 -5.92 1.65 2.18
N LEU A 281 -6.39 0.39 2.07
CA LEU A 281 -7.69 0.12 1.50
C LEU A 281 -8.85 0.68 2.35
N LYS A 282 -8.74 0.59 3.69
CA LYS A 282 -9.81 0.97 4.63
C LYS A 282 -9.73 2.43 5.12
N SER A 283 -8.87 3.27 4.54
CA SER A 283 -8.82 4.68 4.91
C SER A 283 -10.13 5.37 4.52
N LYS A 284 -10.66 6.25 5.38
CA LYS A 284 -11.85 7.04 5.03
C LYS A 284 -11.66 7.84 3.73
N PHE A 285 -10.43 8.27 3.47
CA PHE A 285 -10.07 9.00 2.25
C PHE A 285 -9.89 8.09 1.03
N ALA A 286 -9.62 6.79 1.22
CA ALA A 286 -9.45 5.86 0.11
C ALA A 286 -10.76 5.61 -0.66
N ALA A 287 -11.92 5.72 0.01
CA ALA A 287 -13.24 5.67 -0.62
C ALA A 287 -13.62 7.00 -1.29
N ASP A 288 -13.14 8.13 -0.74
CA ASP A 288 -13.44 9.49 -1.20
C ASP A 288 -12.42 10.04 -2.23
N MET A 289 -11.50 9.21 -2.76
CA MET A 289 -10.56 9.59 -3.83
C MET A 289 -11.27 9.82 -5.19
N TYR A 290 -12.26 10.71 -5.19
CA TYR A 290 -12.78 11.41 -6.35
C TYR A 290 -11.75 12.48 -6.76
N ASP A 291 -10.98 12.22 -7.82
CA ASP A 291 -10.10 13.23 -8.44
C ASP A 291 -10.82 13.86 -9.63
N PRO A 292 -11.29 15.13 -9.59
CA PRO A 292 -11.94 15.84 -10.69
C PRO A 292 -11.08 15.97 -11.97
N ALA A 293 -9.74 15.81 -11.90
CA ALA A 293 -8.85 15.90 -13.06
C ALA A 293 -8.96 14.70 -14.02
N TRP A 294 -9.71 13.67 -13.64
CA TRP A 294 -10.08 12.53 -14.50
C TRP A 294 -10.90 12.93 -15.74
N GLU A 295 -11.61 14.07 -15.69
CA GLU A 295 -12.56 14.54 -16.72
C GLU A 295 -11.94 14.66 -18.11
N ASN A 296 -10.62 14.83 -18.21
CA ASN A 296 -9.93 15.07 -19.48
C ASN A 296 -9.26 13.84 -20.10
N ARG A 297 -9.36 12.64 -19.52
CA ARG A 297 -8.58 11.48 -19.98
C ARG A 297 -9.32 10.14 -20.08
N SER A 298 -10.52 10.07 -20.64
CA SER A 298 -10.97 8.82 -21.31
C SER A 298 -12.24 8.97 -22.14
N GLN A 299 -12.09 9.10 -23.46
CA GLN A 299 -13.14 8.79 -24.45
C GLN A 299 -13.03 7.37 -25.02
N ASN A 300 -12.29 6.47 -24.37
CA ASN A 300 -12.15 5.09 -24.84
C ASN A 300 -12.76 4.11 -23.84
N SER A 301 -14.00 3.72 -24.13
CA SER A 301 -14.72 2.59 -23.54
C SER A 301 -13.88 1.30 -23.66
N GLY A 302 -13.43 0.78 -22.52
CA GLY A 302 -12.64 -0.46 -22.42
C GLY A 302 -11.56 -0.42 -21.32
N GLU A 303 -11.75 0.37 -20.25
CA GLU A 303 -10.77 0.48 -19.18
C GLU A 303 -10.80 -0.75 -18.27
N THR A 304 -9.63 -1.40 -18.13
CA THR A 304 -9.43 -2.59 -17.31
C THR A 304 -9.69 -2.27 -15.84
N CYS A 305 -10.47 -3.08 -15.13
CA CYS A 305 -10.67 -3.06 -13.67
C CYS A 305 -9.36 -2.77 -12.88
N MET A 306 -8.21 -3.22 -13.40
CA MET A 306 -6.89 -2.96 -12.83
C MET A 306 -6.46 -1.50 -12.76
N LYS A 307 -6.99 -0.62 -13.61
CA LYS A 307 -6.74 0.83 -13.50
C LYS A 307 -7.28 1.37 -12.18
N MET A 308 -8.48 0.95 -11.77
CA MET A 308 -9.11 1.34 -10.51
C MET A 308 -8.37 0.75 -9.30
N VAL A 309 -7.82 -0.45 -9.43
CA VAL A 309 -7.12 -1.15 -8.33
C VAL A 309 -5.68 -0.67 -8.14
N LYS A 310 -5.05 -0.09 -9.18
CA LYS A 310 -3.63 0.28 -9.19
C LYS A 310 -3.18 1.08 -7.97
N GLN A 311 -3.93 2.11 -7.57
CA GLN A 311 -3.55 2.98 -6.46
C GLN A 311 -3.47 2.22 -5.11
N PHE A 312 -4.31 1.20 -4.95
CA PHE A 312 -4.33 0.35 -3.75
C PHE A 312 -3.17 -0.64 -3.68
N LEU A 313 -2.44 -0.85 -4.78
CA LEU A 313 -1.27 -1.72 -4.81
C LEU A 313 0.05 -0.96 -4.59
N VAL A 314 0.04 0.37 -4.65
CA VAL A 314 1.24 1.21 -4.46
C VAL A 314 1.92 0.99 -3.09
N PRO A 315 1.20 0.80 -1.96
CA PRO A 315 1.85 0.53 -0.67
C PRO A 315 2.76 -0.71 -0.66
N LEU A 316 2.57 -1.66 -1.59
CA LEU A 316 3.46 -2.84 -1.70
C LEU A 316 4.92 -2.44 -1.98
N LYS A 317 5.16 -1.25 -2.54
CA LYS A 317 6.51 -0.70 -2.80
C LYS A 317 7.28 -0.33 -1.55
N ASP A 318 6.61 -0.18 -0.40
CA ASP A 318 7.30 -0.02 0.89
C ASP A 318 7.89 -1.35 1.41
N TYR A 319 7.53 -2.49 0.79
CA TYR A 319 7.92 -3.84 1.20
C TYR A 319 8.75 -4.61 0.16
N PHE A 320 8.50 -4.37 -1.13
CA PHE A 320 9.13 -5.10 -2.23
C PHE A 320 9.72 -4.18 -3.28
N LYS A 321 10.64 -4.74 -4.08
CA LYS A 321 11.33 -4.00 -5.14
C LYS A 321 10.33 -3.53 -6.21
N SER A 322 10.43 -2.25 -6.58
CA SER A 322 9.64 -1.60 -7.63
C SER A 322 10.47 -1.43 -8.91
N TYR A 323 9.82 -1.48 -10.06
CA TYR A 323 10.44 -1.44 -11.41
C TYR A 323 9.92 -0.31 -12.31
N LEU A 324 9.12 0.62 -11.77
CA LEU A 324 8.73 1.87 -12.44
C LEU A 324 9.88 2.87 -12.54
#